data_AF-A0A5Q4GYX2-F1
#
_entry.id   AF-A0A5Q4GYX2-F1
#
_cell.length_a   1.000
_cell.length_b   1.000
_cell.length_c   1.000
_cell.angle_alpha   90.00
_cell.angle_beta   90.00
_cell.angle_gamma   90.00
#
_symmetry.space_group_name_H-M   'P 1'
#
loop_
_entity.id
_entity.type
_entity.pdbx_description
1 polymer ?
#
loop_
_entity_poly.entity_id
_entity_poly.type
_entity_poly.pdbx_seq_one_letter_code
_entity_poly.pdbx_strand_id
1 'polypeptide(L)'
;MESRYLKMALSILLAWLPALFWLVFAATGVVFGIGGLISGEPLGGLMFIALGLGGIVGFIGLTIVCWTEKALTPLLTSFLACGVLSLLVASGYLLPGWDWNLADPETLLKTAYFVICPLGYGVYRILSYFRRPAVVRS
;
A
#
# COMPACT_ATOMS: atom_id res chain seq x y z
N MET A 1 -9.13 -27.06 -7.93
CA MET A 1 -7.91 -26.56 -7.27
C MET A 1 -7.28 -25.39 -8.03
N GLU A 2 -7.30 -25.40 -9.36
CA GLU A 2 -6.69 -24.39 -10.23
C GLU A 2 -7.15 -22.94 -10.00
N SER A 3 -8.44 -22.73 -9.68
CA SER A 3 -8.99 -21.37 -9.44
C SER A 3 -8.34 -20.63 -8.27
N ARG A 4 -7.87 -21.33 -7.22
CA ARG A 4 -7.23 -20.68 -6.06
C ARG A 4 -5.83 -20.16 -6.41
N TYR A 5 -5.03 -21.01 -7.06
CA TYR A 5 -3.69 -20.62 -7.53
C TYR A 5 -3.75 -19.45 -8.51
N LEU A 6 -4.75 -19.40 -9.39
CA LEU A 6 -4.93 -18.28 -10.31
C LEU A 6 -5.23 -16.97 -9.56
N LYS A 7 -6.10 -17.00 -8.54
CA LYS A 7 -6.41 -15.82 -7.72
C LYS A 7 -5.19 -15.33 -6.94
N MET A 8 -4.45 -16.26 -6.36
CA MET A 8 -3.21 -15.98 -5.65
C MET A 8 -2.18 -15.33 -6.59
N ALA A 9 -1.90 -15.96 -7.73
CA ALA A 9 -0.96 -15.43 -8.73
C ALA A 9 -1.37 -14.03 -9.22
N LEU A 10 -2.66 -13.82 -9.51
CA LEU A 10 -3.16 -12.51 -9.93
C LEU A 10 -3.03 -11.46 -8.83
N SER A 11 -3.27 -11.80 -7.57
CA SER A 11 -3.09 -10.88 -6.43
C SER A 11 -1.62 -10.52 -6.21
N ILE A 12 -0.71 -11.46 -6.49
CA ILE A 12 0.72 -11.21 -6.41
C ILE A 12 1.14 -10.27 -7.54
N LEU A 13 0.73 -10.55 -8.79
CA LEU A 13 1.09 -9.73 -9.94
C LEU A 13 0.51 -8.32 -9.85
N LEU A 14 -0.78 -8.18 -9.53
CA LEU A 14 -1.46 -6.89 -9.59
C LEU A 14 -1.28 -6.04 -8.34
N ALA A 15 -1.05 -6.62 -7.15
CA ALA A 15 -0.97 -5.84 -5.93
C ALA A 15 0.41 -5.94 -5.25
N TRP A 16 0.90 -7.16 -5.04
CA TRP A 16 2.14 -7.37 -4.28
C TRP A 16 3.37 -6.85 -5.03
N LEU A 17 3.49 -7.17 -6.34
CA LEU A 17 4.63 -6.78 -7.16
C LEU A 17 4.76 -5.25 -7.31
N PRO A 18 3.70 -4.48 -7.64
CA PRO A 18 3.81 -3.02 -7.63
C PRO A 18 4.05 -2.46 -6.23
N ALA A 19 3.51 -3.05 -5.16
CA ALA A 19 3.79 -2.61 -3.80
C ALA A 19 5.25 -2.87 -3.38
N LEU A 20 5.90 -3.91 -3.93
CA LEU A 20 7.32 -4.18 -3.70
C LEU A 20 8.20 -3.02 -4.19
N PHE A 21 7.84 -2.42 -5.33
CA PHE A 21 8.53 -1.22 -5.82
C PHE A 21 8.41 -0.05 -4.84
N TRP A 22 7.21 0.16 -4.27
CA TRP A 22 6.97 1.19 -3.24
C TRP A 22 7.69 0.95 -1.92
N LEU A 23 8.05 -0.29 -1.61
CA LEU A 23 8.80 -0.61 -0.39
C LEU A 23 10.14 0.12 -0.33
N VAL A 24 10.81 0.28 -1.47
CA VAL A 24 12.07 1.03 -1.56
C VAL A 24 11.85 2.49 -1.18
N PHE A 25 10.79 3.11 -1.71
CA PHE A 25 10.43 4.49 -1.37
C PHE A 25 10.03 4.64 0.10
N ALA A 26 9.30 3.67 0.63
CA ALA A 26 8.94 3.65 2.04
C ALA A 26 10.19 3.59 2.94
N ALA A 27 11.16 2.73 2.61
CA ALA A 27 12.44 2.66 3.32
C ALA A 27 13.24 3.97 3.21
N THR A 28 13.33 4.55 2.01
CA THR A 28 14.00 5.86 1.83
C THR A 28 13.29 6.97 2.60
N GLY A 29 11.96 6.94 2.67
CA GLY A 29 11.17 7.89 3.46
C GLY A 29 11.54 7.85 4.94
N VAL A 30 11.72 6.65 5.52
CA VAL A 30 12.20 6.53 6.90
C VAL A 30 13.60 7.13 7.06
N VAL A 31 14.52 6.84 6.15
CA VAL A 31 15.90 7.35 6.20
C VAL A 31 15.92 8.88 6.08
N PHE A 32 15.22 9.45 5.10
CA PHE A 32 15.11 10.90 4.94
C PHE A 32 14.41 11.56 6.12
N GLY A 33 13.41 10.91 6.68
CA GLY A 33 12.71 11.41 7.86
C GLY A 33 13.62 11.48 9.09
N ILE A 34 14.48 10.48 9.30
CA ILE A 34 15.53 10.52 10.34
C ILE A 34 16.50 11.68 10.06
N GLY A 35 16.89 11.90 8.80
CA GLY A 35 17.69 13.06 8.41
C GLY A 35 17.02 14.38 8.79
N GLY A 36 15.72 14.51 8.52
CA GLY A 36 14.91 15.69 8.88
C GLY A 36 14.84 15.97 10.38
N LEU A 37 14.82 14.92 11.21
CA LEU A 37 14.89 15.06 12.67
C LEU A 37 16.23 15.68 13.12
N ILE A 38 17.33 15.31 12.45
CA ILE A 38 18.69 15.76 12.78
C ILE A 38 18.94 17.18 12.24
N SER A 39 18.38 17.52 11.08
CA SER A 39 18.57 18.82 10.42
C SER A 39 17.72 19.96 10.97
N GLY A 40 16.93 19.73 12.04
CA GLY A 40 16.11 20.76 12.67
C GLY A 40 14.73 20.95 12.07
N GLU A 41 14.25 20.01 11.25
CA GLU A 41 12.89 19.98 10.68
C GLU A 41 12.06 18.82 11.26
N PRO A 42 11.76 18.83 12.57
CA PRO A 42 11.25 17.65 13.27
C PRO A 42 9.87 17.20 12.75
N LEU A 43 9.00 18.14 12.36
CA LEU A 43 7.67 17.81 11.86
C LEU A 43 7.73 17.09 10.51
N GLY A 44 8.52 17.61 9.57
CA GLY A 44 8.74 16.96 8.27
C GLY A 44 9.38 15.58 8.47
N GLY A 45 10.40 15.50 9.32
CA GLY A 45 11.07 14.25 9.66
C GLY A 45 10.12 13.17 10.19
N LEU A 46 9.28 13.52 11.18
CA LEU A 46 8.27 12.61 11.74
C LEU A 46 7.24 12.17 10.70
N MET A 47 6.78 13.08 9.83
CA MET A 47 5.83 12.73 8.77
C MET A 47 6.41 11.70 7.80
N PHE A 48 7.65 11.90 7.35
CA PHE A 48 8.34 10.96 6.45
C PHE A 48 8.59 9.60 7.10
N ILE A 49 8.96 9.58 8.40
CA ILE A 49 9.09 8.34 9.18
C ILE A 49 7.74 7.63 9.26
N ALA A 50 6.67 8.33 9.65
CA ALA A 50 5.34 7.74 9.80
C ALA A 50 4.82 7.18 8.47
N LEU A 51 5.01 7.92 7.37
CA LEU A 51 4.63 7.50 6.03
C LEU A 51 5.41 6.25 5.60
N GLY A 52 6.73 6.24 5.78
CA GLY A 52 7.59 5.10 5.46
C GLY A 52 7.25 3.86 6.27
N LEU A 53 7.09 4.00 7.59
CA LEU A 53 6.68 2.89 8.46
C LEU A 53 5.29 2.37 8.10
N GLY A 54 4.34 3.26 7.80
CA GLY A 54 3.00 2.88 7.34
C GLY A 54 3.04 2.07 6.04
N GLY A 55 3.93 2.45 5.10
CA GLY A 55 4.14 1.72 3.86
C GLY A 55 4.74 0.33 4.09
N ILE A 56 5.75 0.22 4.95
CA ILE A 56 6.40 -1.06 5.30
C ILE A 56 5.40 -2.01 5.98
N VAL A 57 4.68 -1.54 7.00
CA VAL A 57 3.66 -2.32 7.70
C VAL A 57 2.54 -2.73 6.75
N GLY A 58 2.12 -1.81 5.87
CA GLY A 58 1.20 -2.07 4.78
C GLY A 58 1.64 -3.20 3.85
N PHE A 59 2.90 -3.17 3.42
CA PHE A 59 3.49 -4.19 2.56
C PHE A 59 3.57 -5.56 3.25
N ILE A 60 3.89 -5.60 4.55
CA ILE A 60 3.85 -6.83 5.35
C ILE A 60 2.43 -7.41 5.37
N GLY A 61 1.43 -6.56 5.65
CA GLY A 61 0.03 -6.96 5.64
C GLY A 61 -0.40 -7.49 4.26
N LEU A 62 -0.03 -6.80 3.19
CA LEU A 62 -0.31 -7.20 1.82
C LEU A 62 0.36 -8.53 1.46
N THR A 63 1.61 -8.73 1.88
CA THR A 63 2.34 -9.99 1.67
C THR A 63 1.61 -11.16 2.31
N ILE A 64 1.23 -11.04 3.58
CA ILE A 64 0.49 -12.10 4.27
C ILE A 64 -0.82 -12.39 3.53
N VAL A 65 -1.55 -11.35 3.12
CA VAL A 65 -2.84 -11.48 2.45
C VAL A 65 -2.75 -12.13 1.08
N CYS A 66 -1.77 -11.75 0.26
CA CYS A 66 -1.58 -12.29 -1.09
C CYS A 66 -1.02 -13.71 -1.05
N TRP A 67 -0.12 -14.02 -0.11
CA TRP A 67 0.60 -15.29 -0.11
C TRP A 67 -0.06 -16.41 0.70
N THR A 68 -0.82 -16.07 1.75
CA THR A 68 -1.33 -17.10 2.68
C THR A 68 -2.83 -17.37 2.56
N GLU A 69 -3.56 -16.61 1.74
CA GLU A 69 -5.04 -16.59 1.65
C GLU A 69 -5.76 -16.52 3.01
N LYS A 70 -5.07 -16.16 4.10
CA LYS A 70 -5.62 -16.20 5.45
C LYS A 70 -6.80 -15.25 5.59
N ALA A 71 -7.73 -15.63 6.47
CA ALA A 71 -8.80 -14.76 6.92
C ALA A 71 -8.19 -13.48 7.52
N LEU A 72 -8.79 -12.35 7.16
CA LEU A 72 -8.38 -11.05 7.69
C LEU A 72 -8.66 -11.01 9.19
N THR A 73 -7.62 -10.79 9.98
CA THR A 73 -7.72 -10.50 11.41
C THR A 73 -7.77 -8.98 11.61
N PRO A 74 -8.25 -8.48 12.76
CA PRO A 74 -8.23 -7.03 13.04
C PRO A 74 -6.84 -6.41 12.87
N LEU A 75 -5.79 -7.12 13.30
CA LEU A 75 -4.39 -6.73 13.16
C LEU A 75 -3.96 -6.65 11.68
N LEU A 76 -4.33 -7.64 10.87
CA LEU A 76 -3.98 -7.64 9.46
C LEU A 76 -4.71 -6.53 8.68
N THR A 77 -5.96 -6.26 9.06
CA THR A 77 -6.75 -5.15 8.52
C THR A 77 -6.15 -3.80 8.89
N SER A 78 -5.65 -3.61 10.12
CA SER A 78 -4.99 -2.36 10.49
C SER A 78 -3.68 -2.16 9.74
N PHE A 79 -2.90 -3.23 9.50
CA PHE A 79 -1.69 -3.14 8.68
C PHE A 79 -2.00 -2.70 7.26
N LEU A 80 -3.00 -3.32 6.61
CA LEU A 80 -3.47 -2.90 5.29
C LEU A 80 -3.95 -1.44 5.29
N ALA A 81 -4.68 -1.01 6.32
CA ALA A 81 -5.16 0.37 6.43
C ALA A 81 -3.98 1.36 6.52
N CYS A 82 -2.95 1.06 7.31
CA CYS A 82 -1.72 1.86 7.34
C CYS A 82 -1.06 1.97 5.97
N GLY A 83 -0.97 0.85 5.23
CA GLY A 83 -0.44 0.84 3.86
C GLY A 83 -1.24 1.69 2.90
N VAL A 84 -2.56 1.56 2.91
CA VAL A 84 -3.47 2.34 2.06
C VAL A 84 -3.36 3.84 2.38
N LEU A 85 -3.37 4.21 3.65
CA LEU A 85 -3.23 5.61 4.07
C LEU A 85 -1.86 6.18 3.67
N SER A 86 -0.78 5.44 3.89
CA SER A 86 0.57 5.84 3.47
C SER A 86 0.63 6.07 1.96
N LEU A 87 0.06 5.16 1.16
CA LEU A 87 0.05 5.26 -0.30
C LEU A 87 -0.84 6.42 -0.81
N LEU A 88 -1.97 6.70 -0.15
CA LEU A 88 -2.82 7.85 -0.46
C LEU A 88 -2.11 9.19 -0.19
N VAL A 89 -1.42 9.28 0.94
CA VAL A 89 -0.67 10.49 1.27
C VAL A 89 0.51 10.64 0.31
N ALA A 90 1.24 9.56 0.01
CA ALA A 90 2.34 9.57 -0.95
C ALA A 90 1.87 9.98 -2.36
N SER A 91 0.73 9.47 -2.83
CA SER A 91 0.16 9.85 -4.12
C SER A 91 -0.32 11.31 -4.12
N GLY A 92 -0.87 11.79 -3.00
CA GLY A 92 -1.20 13.20 -2.80
C GLY A 92 -0.01 14.15 -2.88
N TYR A 93 1.22 13.70 -2.62
CA TYR A 93 2.44 14.49 -2.84
C TYR A 93 2.98 14.41 -4.27
N LEU A 94 2.76 13.28 -4.96
CA LEU A 94 3.31 13.03 -6.29
C LEU A 94 2.41 13.52 -7.43
N LEU A 95 1.09 13.55 -7.22
CA LEU A 95 0.08 13.87 -8.25
C LEU A 95 -0.22 15.38 -8.46
N PRO A 96 -0.05 16.32 -7.51
CA PRO A 96 -0.40 17.73 -7.72
C PRO A 96 0.45 18.46 -8.76
N GLY A 97 1.63 17.93 -9.11
CA GLY A 97 2.48 18.45 -10.20
C GLY A 97 2.23 17.78 -11.55
N TRP A 98 1.26 16.85 -11.63
CA TRP A 98 1.04 16.03 -12.81
C TRP A 98 -0.01 16.66 -13.71
N ASP A 99 0.42 17.18 -14.86
CA ASP A 99 -0.51 17.69 -15.86
C ASP A 99 -1.10 16.50 -16.63
N TRP A 100 -2.27 16.04 -16.18
CA TRP A 100 -2.96 14.88 -16.75
C TRP A 100 -3.27 15.02 -18.25
N ASN A 101 -3.34 16.25 -18.75
CA ASN A 101 -3.58 16.53 -20.17
C ASN A 101 -2.34 16.33 -21.04
N LEU A 102 -1.14 16.29 -20.45
CA LEU A 102 0.15 16.09 -21.14
C LEU A 102 0.78 14.73 -20.82
N ALA A 103 0.10 13.90 -20.03
CA ALA A 103 0.64 12.61 -19.61
C ALA A 103 0.59 11.59 -20.76
N ASP A 104 1.76 11.11 -21.19
CA ASP A 104 1.85 10.03 -22.16
C ASP A 104 1.11 8.77 -21.67
N PRO A 105 0.52 7.97 -22.58
CA PRO A 105 -0.23 6.76 -22.23
C PRO A 105 0.56 5.77 -21.37
N GLU A 106 1.86 5.67 -21.59
CA GLU A 106 2.77 4.83 -20.82
C GLU A 106 2.85 5.26 -19.35
N THR A 107 2.89 6.57 -19.13
CA THR A 107 3.01 7.20 -17.81
C THR A 107 1.71 7.02 -17.02
N LEU A 108 0.56 7.11 -17.69
CA LEU A 108 -0.74 6.75 -17.11
C LEU A 108 -0.83 5.26 -16.73
N LEU A 109 -0.36 4.37 -17.61
CA LEU A 109 -0.36 2.93 -17.35
C LEU A 109 0.52 2.57 -16.14
N LYS A 110 1.70 3.18 -16.03
CA LYS A 110 2.60 3.01 -14.88
C LYS A 110 1.92 3.48 -13.59
N THR A 111 1.32 4.67 -13.58
CA THR A 111 0.62 5.19 -12.39
C THR A 111 -0.55 4.29 -12.00
N ALA A 112 -1.35 3.82 -12.97
CA ALA A 112 -2.42 2.88 -12.72
C ALA A 112 -1.91 1.57 -12.10
N TYR A 113 -0.85 1.00 -12.65
CA TYR A 113 -0.28 -0.25 -12.18
C TYR A 113 0.39 -0.12 -10.80
N PHE A 114 1.25 0.88 -10.62
CA PHE A 114 2.03 1.04 -9.40
C PHE A 114 1.22 1.62 -8.24
N VAL A 115 0.26 2.51 -8.49
CA VAL A 115 -0.51 3.18 -7.43
C VAL A 115 -1.89 2.55 -7.29
N ILE A 116 -2.67 2.52 -8.36
CA ILE A 116 -4.10 2.17 -8.28
C ILE A 116 -4.29 0.69 -7.96
N CYS A 117 -3.51 -0.21 -8.55
CA CYS A 117 -3.69 -1.65 -8.31
C CYS A 117 -3.43 -2.08 -6.85
N PRO A 118 -2.30 -1.76 -6.19
CA PRO A 118 -2.10 -2.10 -4.78
C PRO A 118 -3.09 -1.37 -3.85
N LEU A 119 -3.41 -0.11 -4.15
CA LEU A 119 -4.41 0.67 -3.40
C LEU A 119 -5.79 0.01 -3.46
N GLY A 120 -6.28 -0.26 -4.67
CA GLY A 120 -7.58 -0.85 -4.92
C GLY A 120 -7.71 -2.24 -4.30
N TYR A 121 -6.66 -3.05 -4.39
CA TYR A 121 -6.63 -4.36 -3.74
C TYR A 121 -6.66 -4.25 -2.21
N GLY A 122 -5.87 -3.35 -1.62
CA GLY A 122 -5.87 -3.09 -0.18
C GLY A 122 -7.25 -2.66 0.33
N VAL A 123 -7.87 -1.68 -0.34
CA VAL A 123 -9.23 -1.20 -0.03
C VAL A 123 -10.26 -2.31 -0.19
N TYR A 124 -10.22 -3.08 -1.28
CA TYR A 124 -11.11 -4.21 -1.50
C TYR A 124 -11.05 -5.22 -0.35
N ARG A 125 -9.84 -5.59 0.09
CA ARG A 125 -9.65 -6.53 1.19
C ARG A 125 -10.19 -5.97 2.52
N ILE A 126 -9.92 -4.70 2.83
CA ILE A 126 -10.46 -4.03 4.02
C ILE A 126 -12.00 -4.02 4.00
N LEU A 127 -12.61 -3.62 2.89
CA LEU A 127 -14.08 -3.61 2.76
C LEU A 127 -14.69 -5.02 2.84
N SER A 128 -14.02 -6.01 2.26
CA SER A 128 -14.46 -7.40 2.34
C SER A 128 -14.44 -7.95 3.78
N TYR A 129 -13.54 -7.44 4.63
CA TYR A 129 -13.51 -7.80 6.05
C TYR A 129 -14.75 -7.29 6.79
N PHE A 130 -15.15 -6.03 6.56
CA PHE A 130 -16.33 -5.43 7.19
C PHE A 130 -17.66 -5.97 6.65
N ARG A 131 -17.70 -6.44 5.40
CA ARG A 131 -18.91 -7.02 4.80
C ARG A 131 -19.19 -8.46 5.24
N ARG A 132 -18.26 -9.16 5.88
CA ARG A 132 -18.53 -10.52 6.37
C ARG A 132 -19.48 -10.44 7.59
N PRO A 133 -20.68 -11.06 7.52
CA PRO A 133 -21.59 -11.06 8.66
C PRO A 133 -20.92 -11.72 9.87
N ALA A 134 -21.20 -11.18 11.06
CA ALA A 134 -20.58 -11.54 12.35
C ALA A 134 -20.84 -12.99 12.84
N VAL A 135 -21.24 -13.90 11.96
CA VAL A 135 -21.75 -15.25 12.27
C VAL A 135 -20.62 -16.25 12.62
N VAL A 136 -19.34 -15.88 12.45
CA VAL A 136 -18.20 -16.74 12.80
C VAL A 136 -17.23 -16.00 13.72
N ARG A 137 -17.74 -15.52 14.84
CA ARG A 137 -16.94 -15.15 16.02
C ARG A 137 -17.51 -15.90 17.22
N SER A 138 -17.45 -17.23 17.17
CA SER A 138 -17.67 -18.13 18.31
C SER A 138 -16.40 -18.91 18.54
#